data_AF-A0AAW5RJD3-F1
#
_entry.id   AF-A0AAW5RJD3-F1
#
_cell.length_a   1.000
_cell.length_b   1.000
_cell.length_c   1.000
_cell.angle_alpha   90.00
_cell.angle_beta   90.00
_cell.angle_gamma   90.00
#
_symmetry.space_group_name_H-M   'P 1'
#
loop_
_entity.id
_entity.type
_entity.pdbx_description
1 polymer ?
#
loop_
_entity_poly.entity_id
_entity_poly.type
_entity_poly.pdbx_seq_one_letter_code
_entity_poly.pdbx_strand_id
1 'polypeptide(L)'
;MRQGTAGDRQAPAITHPLVCDVVAARAQGVVGLAKTMPRRTQTIQLPLSADTGLILPGALLAVDGWKGFNRGVRVAVELEGRAMTVRQQLSVERFL
;
A
#
# COMPACT_ATOMS: atom_id res chain seq x y z
N MET A 1 18.20 2.69 -18.81
CA MET A 1 17.60 2.17 -17.56
C MET A 1 17.37 3.34 -16.60
N ARG A 2 16.17 3.51 -16.03
CA ARG A 2 15.98 4.43 -14.89
C ARG A 2 16.14 3.62 -13.61
N GLN A 3 17.28 3.77 -12.95
CA GLN A 3 17.53 3.13 -11.67
C GLN A 3 16.76 3.92 -10.60
N GLY A 4 15.75 3.30 -10.00
CA GLY A 4 15.09 3.87 -8.83
C GLY A 4 16.08 3.91 -7.67
N THR A 5 16.06 4.97 -6.86
CA THR A 5 16.89 5.06 -5.64
C THR A 5 16.02 4.75 -4.45
N ALA A 6 16.33 3.66 -3.74
CA ALA A 6 15.47 3.07 -2.72
C ALA A 6 15.58 3.83 -1.38
N GLY A 7 15.45 5.15 -1.42
CA GLY A 7 15.68 6.04 -0.27
C GLY A 7 17.15 6.37 -0.02
N ASP A 8 18.08 5.86 -0.84
CA ASP A 8 19.53 6.06 -0.67
C ASP A 8 20.00 7.49 -0.94
N ARG A 9 19.14 8.32 -1.53
CA ARG A 9 19.40 9.74 -1.79
C ARG A 9 18.63 10.60 -0.82
N GLN A 10 19.30 11.64 -0.32
CA GLN A 10 18.66 12.63 0.52
C GLN A 10 17.45 13.24 -0.18
N ALA A 11 16.32 13.28 0.53
CA ALA A 11 15.11 13.91 0.03
C ALA A 11 15.37 15.40 -0.26
N PRO A 12 14.83 15.95 -1.36
CA PRO A 12 15.01 17.36 -1.69
C PRO A 12 14.42 18.25 -0.60
N ALA A 13 15.05 19.40 -0.37
CA ALA A 13 14.52 20.42 0.52
C ALA A 13 13.18 20.94 -0.01
N ILE A 14 12.16 20.98 0.85
CA ILE A 14 10.84 21.54 0.53
C ILE A 14 10.77 22.93 1.16
N THR A 15 10.77 23.96 0.33
CA THR A 15 10.66 25.36 0.74
C THR A 15 9.63 26.06 -0.11
N HIS A 16 8.81 26.92 0.49
CA HIS A 16 7.85 27.74 -0.23
C HIS A 16 7.86 29.17 0.33
N PRO A 17 7.95 30.24 -0.49
CA PRO A 17 8.06 31.62 0.00
C PRO A 17 6.92 32.09 0.91
N LEU A 18 5.76 31.44 0.82
CA LEU A 18 4.57 31.74 1.61
C LEU A 18 4.41 30.87 2.87
N VAL A 19 5.30 29.89 3.09
CA VAL A 19 5.26 29.04 4.29
C VAL A 19 6.16 29.68 5.34
N CYS A 20 5.55 30.52 6.18
CA CYS A 20 6.24 31.21 7.28
C CYS A 20 6.03 30.52 8.64
N ASP A 21 5.05 29.62 8.73
CA ASP A 21 4.72 28.89 9.95
C ASP A 21 5.53 27.57 10.06
N VAL A 22 6.13 27.34 11.22
CA VAL A 22 7.00 26.18 11.47
C VAL A 22 6.23 24.85 11.50
N VAL A 23 4.96 24.86 11.94
CA VAL A 23 4.11 23.67 11.97
C VAL A 23 3.71 23.30 10.55
N ALA A 24 3.35 24.29 9.73
CA ALA A 24 3.05 24.09 8.31
C ALA A 24 4.28 23.55 7.55
N ALA A 25 5.46 24.15 7.76
CA ALA A 25 6.71 23.67 7.17
C ALA A 25 7.02 22.22 7.56
N ARG A 26 6.85 21.88 8.84
CA ARG A 26 7.06 20.52 9.35
C ARG A 26 6.08 19.53 8.73
N ALA A 27 4.79 19.87 8.65
CA ALA A 27 3.77 19.00 8.07
C ALA A 27 4.06 18.69 6.59
N GLN A 28 4.51 19.70 5.82
CA GLN A 28 4.96 19.48 4.44
C GLN A 28 6.18 18.56 4.36
N GLY A 29 7.15 18.74 5.26
CA GLY A 29 8.31 17.86 5.38
C GLY A 29 7.93 16.41 5.66
N VAL A 30 7.00 16.16 6.58
CA VAL A 30 6.50 14.81 6.90
C VAL A 30 5.89 14.14 5.67
N VAL A 31 5.04 14.85 4.92
CA VAL A 31 4.43 14.33 3.69
C VAL A 31 5.49 14.05 2.62
N GLY A 32 6.49 14.94 2.49
CA GLY A 32 7.61 14.78 1.58
C GLY A 32 8.43 13.52 1.87
N LEU A 33 8.82 13.34 3.13
CA LEU A 33 9.60 12.19 3.58
C LEU A 33 8.81 10.88 3.44
N ALA A 34 7.52 10.87 3.81
CA ALA A 34 6.67 9.69 3.68
C ALA A 34 6.59 9.17 2.23
N LYS A 35 6.63 10.07 1.22
CA LYS A 35 6.65 9.70 -0.20
C LYS A 35 7.96 9.04 -0.66
N THR A 36 9.05 9.21 0.09
CA THR A 36 10.36 8.62 -0.23
C THR A 36 10.56 7.25 0.38
N MET A 37 9.68 6.83 1.29
CA MET A 37 9.81 5.55 2.00
C MET A 37 9.73 4.38 1.00
N PRO A 38 10.60 3.37 1.11
CA PRO A 38 10.56 2.23 0.21
C PRO A 38 9.19 1.56 0.24
N ARG A 39 8.58 1.44 -0.94
CA ARG A 39 7.23 0.91 -1.11
C ARG A 39 7.26 -0.35 -1.94
N ARG A 40 6.48 -1.36 -1.53
CA ARG A 40 6.25 -2.56 -2.32
C ARG A 40 4.77 -2.86 -2.43
N THR A 41 4.36 -3.31 -3.61
CA THR A 41 3.04 -3.90 -3.83
C THR A 41 3.17 -5.41 -3.68
N GLN A 42 2.40 -5.99 -2.76
CA GLN A 42 2.36 -7.41 -2.51
C GLN A 42 0.98 -7.96 -2.85
N THR A 43 0.99 -9.04 -3.62
CA THR A 43 -0.22 -9.77 -3.97
C THR A 43 -0.54 -10.77 -2.87
N ILE A 44 -1.73 -10.68 -2.29
CA ILE A 44 -2.26 -11.65 -1.33
C ILE A 44 -3.46 -12.33 -1.96
N GLN A 45 -3.52 -13.65 -1.91
CA GLN A 45 -4.65 -14.40 -2.45
C GLN A 45 -5.26 -15.27 -1.35
N LEU A 46 -6.57 -15.16 -1.19
CA LEU A 46 -7.32 -15.87 -0.17
C LEU A 46 -8.72 -16.22 -0.70
N PRO A 47 -9.34 -17.29 -0.18
CA PRO A 47 -10.73 -17.60 -0.52
C PRO A 47 -11.66 -16.50 -0.03
N LEU A 48 -12.74 -16.26 -0.78
CA LEU A 48 -13.87 -15.48 -0.31
C LEU A 48 -14.72 -16.38 0.57
N SER A 49 -14.70 -16.13 1.89
CA SER A 49 -15.49 -16.86 2.88
C SER A 49 -16.44 -15.91 3.61
N ALA A 50 -17.41 -16.47 4.33
CA ALA A 50 -18.33 -15.70 5.16
C ALA A 50 -17.61 -14.93 6.28
N ASP A 51 -16.54 -15.52 6.84
CA ASP A 51 -15.78 -14.91 7.95
C ASP A 51 -14.95 -13.71 7.50
N THR A 52 -14.27 -13.82 6.35
CA THR A 52 -13.38 -12.76 5.87
C THR A 52 -14.11 -11.70 5.05
N GLY A 53 -15.20 -12.10 4.37
CA GLY A 53 -15.94 -11.23 3.45
C GLY A 53 -15.07 -10.71 2.30
N LEU A 54 -15.63 -9.78 1.52
CA LEU A 54 -14.91 -9.10 0.46
C LEU A 54 -14.09 -7.94 1.06
N ILE A 55 -12.78 -7.97 0.87
CA ILE A 55 -11.89 -6.91 1.36
C ILE A 55 -11.82 -5.80 0.31
N LEU A 56 -12.46 -4.68 0.60
CA LEU A 56 -12.52 -3.54 -0.30
C LEU A 56 -11.20 -2.74 -0.34
N PRO A 57 -10.90 -2.04 -1.44
CA PRO A 57 -9.80 -1.08 -1.49
C PRO A 57 -9.96 0.00 -0.41
N GLY A 58 -8.85 0.43 0.17
CA GLY A 58 -8.82 1.37 1.30
C GLY A 58 -8.76 0.69 2.67
N ALA A 59 -9.04 -0.61 2.76
CA ALA A 59 -8.86 -1.37 4.00
C ALA A 59 -7.38 -1.40 4.43
N LEU A 60 -7.13 -1.23 5.73
CA LEU A 60 -5.83 -1.46 6.34
C LEU A 60 -5.75 -2.92 6.79
N LEU A 61 -4.72 -3.62 6.34
CA LEU A 61 -4.51 -5.04 6.60
C LEU A 61 -3.29 -5.22 7.50
N ALA A 62 -3.41 -6.11 8.49
CA ALA A 62 -2.28 -6.63 9.25
C ALA A 62 -1.99 -8.05 8.77
N VAL A 63 -0.76 -8.29 8.30
CA VAL A 63 -0.34 -9.55 7.69
C VAL A 63 1.05 -9.87 8.23
N ASP A 64 1.23 -11.01 8.89
CA ASP A 64 2.51 -11.56 9.34
C ASP A 64 3.56 -10.51 9.77
N GLY A 65 3.22 -9.71 10.78
CA GLY A 65 4.13 -8.74 11.38
C GLY A 65 4.28 -7.40 10.64
N TRP A 66 3.57 -7.19 9.53
CA TRP A 66 3.53 -5.89 8.83
C TRP A 66 2.09 -5.42 8.60
N LYS A 67 1.96 -4.13 8.25
CA LYS A 67 0.68 -3.50 7.90
C LYS A 67 0.74 -2.92 6.50
N GLY A 68 -0.36 -3.00 5.76
CA GLY A 68 -0.44 -2.40 4.43
C GLY A 68 -1.84 -2.02 4.03
N PHE A 69 -1.93 -1.16 3.03
CA PHE A 69 -3.17 -0.65 2.49
C PHE A 69 -3.58 -1.43 1.27
N ASN A 70 -4.81 -1.95 1.27
CA ASN A 70 -5.37 -2.55 0.07
C ASN A 70 -5.60 -1.48 -1.00
N ARG A 71 -4.95 -1.60 -2.16
CA ARG A 71 -5.11 -0.70 -3.30
C ARG A 71 -6.05 -1.23 -4.37
N GLY A 72 -6.38 -2.52 -4.34
CA GLY A 72 -7.23 -3.13 -5.34
C GLY A 72 -7.56 -4.57 -4.99
N VAL A 73 -8.76 -4.98 -5.36
CA VAL A 73 -9.23 -6.36 -5.22
C VAL A 73 -9.68 -6.87 -6.59
N ARG A 74 -9.26 -8.09 -6.93
CA ARG A 74 -9.79 -8.85 -8.05
C ARG A 74 -10.47 -10.10 -7.49
N VAL A 75 -11.69 -10.37 -7.92
CA VAL A 75 -12.42 -11.59 -7.56
C VAL A 75 -12.43 -12.52 -8.77
N ALA A 76 -12.12 -13.79 -8.55
CA ALA A 76 -12.13 -14.82 -9.57
C ALA A 76 -12.78 -16.09 -9.02
N VAL A 77 -13.32 -16.91 -9.91
CA VAL A 77 -13.87 -18.21 -9.59
C VAL A 77 -12.90 -19.27 -10.12
N GLU A 78 -12.50 -20.19 -9.24
CA GLU A 78 -11.70 -21.34 -9.59
C GLU A 78 -12.57 -22.60 -9.45
N LEU A 79 -12.55 -23.45 -10.48
CA LEU A 79 -13.25 -24.72 -10.50
C LEU A 79 -12.21 -25.84 -10.47
N GLU A 80 -12.23 -26.65 -9.42
CA GLU A 80 -11.37 -27.82 -9.28
C GLU A 80 -12.25 -29.07 -9.22
N GLY A 81 -12.29 -29.80 -10.34
CA GLY A 81 -13.23 -30.91 -10.53
C GLY A 81 -14.69 -30.42 -10.49
N ARG A 82 -15.44 -30.82 -9.45
CA ARG A 82 -16.82 -30.36 -9.20
C ARG A 82 -16.93 -29.31 -8.09
N ALA A 83 -15.82 -28.96 -7.45
CA ALA A 83 -15.80 -27.97 -6.38
C ALA A 83 -15.52 -26.57 -6.95
N MET A 84 -16.37 -25.60 -6.62
CA MET A 84 -16.23 -24.21 -7.02
C MET A 84 -15.79 -23.37 -5.82
N THR A 85 -14.65 -22.68 -5.95
CA THR A 85 -14.15 -21.77 -4.93
C THR A 85 -14.03 -20.37 -5.50
N VAL A 86 -14.65 -19.40 -4.82
CA VAL A 86 -14.45 -17.98 -5.14
C VAL A 86 -13.23 -17.50 -4.38
N ARG A 87 -12.28 -16.87 -5.06
CA ARG A 87 -11.06 -16.31 -4.47
C ARG A 87 -10.98 -14.83 -4.73
N GLN A 88 -10.39 -14.11 -3.79
CA GLN A 88 -10.03 -12.70 -3.94
C GLN A 88 -8.52 -12.54 -3.91
N GLN A 89 -8.03 -11.73 -4.83
CA GLN A 89 -6.63 -11.34 -4.93
C GLN A 89 -6.52 -9.85 -4.60
N LEU A 90 -5.77 -9.54 -3.55
CA LEU A 90 -5.55 -8.19 -3.04
C LEU A 90 -4.19 -7.67 -3.52
N SER A 91 -4.17 -6.42 -3.96
CA SER A 91 -2.96 -5.66 -4.26
C SER A 91 -2.65 -4.76 -3.08
N VAL A 92 -1.80 -5.23 -2.17
CA VAL A 92 -1.53 -4.56 -0.90
C VAL A 92 -0.26 -3.75 -0.99
N GLU A 93 -0.37 -2.46 -0.74
CA GLU A 93 0.76 -1.55 -0.66
C GLU A 93 1.31 -1.53 0.76
N ARG A 94 2.60 -1.86 0.92
CA ARG A 94 3.30 -1.77 2.20
C ARG A 94 4.53 -0.89 2.10
N PHE A 95 4.88 -0.30 3.22
CA PHE A 95 6.13 0.43 3.44
C PHE A 95 7.10 -0.50 4.18
N LEU A 96 8.39 -0.44 3.83
CA LEU A 96 9.46 -1.23 4.45
C LEU A 96 10.17 -0.46 5.54
#